data_AF-A0A972KXI8-F1
#
_entry.id   AF-A0A972KXI8-F1
#
_cell.length_a   1.000
_cell.length_b   1.000
_cell.length_c   1.000
_cell.angle_alpha   90.00
_cell.angle_beta   90.00
_cell.angle_gamma   90.00
#
_symmetry.space_group_name_H-M   'P 1'
#
loop_
_entity.id
_entity.type
_entity.pdbx_description
1 polymer ?
#
loop_
_entity_poly.entity_id
_entity_poly.type
_entity_poly.pdbx_seq_one_letter_code
_entity_poly.pdbx_strand_id
1 'polypeptide(L)'
;MDKDIGLLVVLMERLEKQRLPRILSLKEKVDKGEALDEMDLDFLEKVMSDAKKAMPLIDRHPEYQELASKLVGLYTEITGKDLQLEKKT
;
A
#
# COMPACT_ATOMS: atom_id res chain seq x y z
N MET A 1 15.28 11.38 21.68
CA MET A 1 14.51 11.18 20.44
C MET A 1 13.40 10.21 20.80
N ASP A 2 12.15 10.60 20.58
CA ASP A 2 11.04 9.68 20.79
C ASP A 2 11.22 8.46 19.87
N LYS A 3 11.21 7.24 20.42
CA LYS A 3 11.53 6.03 19.64
C LYS A 3 10.54 5.84 18.48
N ASP A 4 9.31 6.28 18.68
CA ASP A 4 8.26 6.23 17.67
C ASP A 4 8.54 7.19 16.51
N ILE A 5 9.04 8.40 16.78
CA ILE A 5 9.41 9.37 15.72
C ILE A 5 10.52 8.82 14.83
N GLY A 6 11.57 8.22 15.42
CA GLY A 6 12.66 7.62 14.63
C GLY A 6 12.18 6.47 13.74
N LEU A 7 11.27 5.64 14.26
CA LEU A 7 10.66 4.55 13.49
C LEU A 7 9.72 5.07 12.39
N LEU A 8 8.91 6.07 12.68
CA LEU A 8 8.00 6.70 11.72
C LEU A 8 8.74 7.31 10.53
N VAL A 9 9.86 8.02 10.78
CA VAL A 9 10.69 8.58 9.70
C VAL A 9 11.16 7.47 8.75
N VAL A 10 11.68 6.36 9.30
CA VAL A 10 12.15 5.22 8.47
C VAL A 10 11.00 4.58 7.69
N LEU A 11 9.81 4.44 8.30
CA LEU A 11 8.64 3.88 7.63
C LEU A 11 8.14 4.80 6.52
N MET A 12 8.12 6.12 6.75
CA MET A 12 7.74 7.12 5.76
C MET A 12 8.70 7.16 4.58
N GLU A 13 10.02 7.14 4.83
CA GLU A 13 11.00 7.11 3.75
C GLU A 13 10.88 5.84 2.89
N ARG A 14 10.64 4.68 3.52
CA ARG A 14 10.42 3.42 2.78
C ARG A 14 9.12 3.43 2.00
N LEU A 15 8.06 3.99 2.57
CA LEU A 15 6.80 4.18 1.87
C LEU A 15 7.01 5.02 0.61
N GLU A 16 7.60 6.20 0.75
CA GLU A 16 7.78 7.16 -0.34
C GLU A 16 8.76 6.66 -1.42
N LYS A 17 9.92 6.15 -1.02
CA LYS A 17 11.00 5.82 -1.96
C LYS A 17 10.88 4.42 -2.56
N GLN A 18 10.18 3.49 -1.90
CA GLN A 18 10.17 2.08 -2.31
C GLN A 18 8.76 1.59 -2.64
N ARG A 19 7.80 1.77 -1.72
CA ARG A 19 6.49 1.13 -1.87
C ARG A 19 5.57 1.90 -2.79
N LEU A 20 5.45 3.22 -2.59
CA LEU A 20 4.53 4.07 -3.33
C LEU A 20 4.75 4.04 -4.85
N PRO A 21 5.99 4.15 -5.38
CA PRO A 21 6.23 4.08 -6.82
C PRO A 21 5.78 2.75 -7.42
N ARG A 22 6.03 1.63 -6.72
CA ARG A 22 5.58 0.32 -7.18
C ARG A 22 4.06 0.20 -7.13
N ILE A 23 3.41 0.60 -6.03
CA ILE A 23 1.93 0.57 -5.93
C ILE A 23 1.29 1.41 -7.05
N LEU A 24 1.83 2.59 -7.36
CA LEU A 24 1.34 3.43 -8.46
C LEU A 24 1.51 2.74 -9.82
N SER A 25 2.63 2.04 -10.05
CA SER A 25 2.79 1.26 -11.29
C SER A 25 1.79 0.11 -11.42
N LEU A 26 1.40 -0.52 -10.31
CA LEU A 26 0.36 -1.56 -10.31
C LEU A 26 -1.02 -0.98 -10.59
N LYS A 27 -1.30 0.22 -10.05
CA LYS A 27 -2.50 0.97 -10.40
C LYS A 27 -2.55 1.26 -11.90
N GLU A 28 -1.47 1.75 -12.48
CA GLU A 28 -1.40 1.99 -13.93
C GLU A 28 -1.62 0.70 -14.76
N LYS A 29 -1.07 -0.44 -14.30
CA LYS A 29 -1.25 -1.75 -14.92
C LYS A 29 -2.74 -2.13 -14.99
N VAL A 30 -3.43 -2.14 -13.85
CA VAL A 30 -4.86 -2.49 -13.81
C VAL A 30 -5.75 -1.44 -14.49
N ASP A 31 -5.34 -0.17 -14.50
CA ASP A 31 -6.04 0.91 -15.21
C ASP A 31 -5.98 0.72 -16.74
N LYS A 32 -4.93 0.06 -17.25
CA LYS A 32 -4.80 -0.33 -18.66
C LYS A 32 -5.55 -1.62 -19.00
N GLY A 33 -6.14 -2.28 -18.00
CA GLY A 33 -6.81 -3.57 -18.17
C GLY A 33 -5.88 -4.77 -18.16
N GLU A 34 -4.66 -4.61 -17.65
CA GLU A 34 -3.72 -5.71 -17.45
C GLU A 34 -3.92 -6.30 -16.04
N ALA A 35 -4.05 -7.62 -15.96
CA ALA A 35 -4.17 -8.32 -14.67
C ALA A 35 -2.83 -8.33 -13.91
N LEU A 36 -2.93 -8.38 -12.59
CA LEU A 36 -1.79 -8.58 -11.70
C LEU A 36 -1.29 -10.01 -11.82
N ASP A 37 0.03 -10.17 -11.72
CA ASP A 37 0.64 -11.49 -11.65
C ASP A 37 0.92 -11.87 -10.18
N GLU A 38 1.40 -13.09 -9.96
CA GLU A 38 1.72 -13.61 -8.63
C GLU A 38 2.73 -12.73 -7.89
N MET A 39 3.73 -12.17 -8.58
CA MET A 39 4.72 -11.28 -7.94
C MET A 39 4.10 -9.94 -7.51
N ASP A 40 3.17 -9.42 -8.29
CA ASP A 40 2.42 -8.21 -7.95
C ASP A 40 1.51 -8.44 -6.73
N LEU A 41 0.85 -9.59 -6.67
CA LEU A 41 0.01 -9.99 -5.53
C LEU A 41 0.85 -10.20 -4.26
N ASP A 42 1.97 -10.90 -4.35
CA ASP A 42 2.92 -11.10 -3.23
C ASP A 42 3.44 -9.77 -2.68
N PHE A 43 3.75 -8.83 -3.58
CA PHE A 43 4.17 -7.49 -3.18
C PHE A 43 3.05 -6.76 -2.42
N LEU A 44 1.83 -6.79 -2.94
CA LEU A 44 0.67 -6.15 -2.33
C LEU A 44 0.33 -6.75 -0.95
N GLU A 45 0.41 -8.06 -0.80
CA GLU A 45 0.22 -8.75 0.48
C GLU A 45 1.28 -8.32 1.50
N LYS A 46 2.55 -8.27 1.10
CA LYS A 46 3.65 -7.82 1.96
C LYS A 46 3.49 -6.38 2.43
N VAL A 47 3.12 -5.47 1.52
CA VAL A 47 2.83 -4.07 1.86
C VAL A 47 1.72 -3.99 2.91
N MET A 48 0.65 -4.77 2.75
CA MET A 48 -0.45 -4.77 3.71
C MET A 48 -0.09 -5.39 5.05
N SER A 49 0.70 -6.48 5.06
CA SER A 49 1.23 -7.07 6.29
C SER A 49 2.05 -6.06 7.08
N ASP A 50 2.90 -5.30 6.40
CA ASP A 50 3.71 -4.27 7.04
C ASP A 50 2.88 -3.07 7.51
N ALA A 51 1.83 -2.68 6.78
CA ALA A 51 0.90 -1.63 7.19
C ALA A 51 0.13 -2.03 8.47
N LYS A 52 -0.33 -3.28 8.58
CA LYS A 52 -0.99 -3.81 9.78
C LYS A 52 -0.07 -3.74 11.01
N LYS A 53 1.21 -4.05 10.84
CA LYS A 53 2.20 -3.94 11.93
C LYS A 53 2.45 -2.49 12.36
N ALA A 54 2.23 -1.52 11.47
CA ALA A 54 2.36 -0.10 11.76
C ALA A 54 1.10 0.52 12.40
N MET A 55 -0.04 -0.18 12.41
CA MET A 55 -1.30 0.36 12.97
C MET A 55 -1.16 0.89 14.40
N PRO A 56 -0.51 0.20 15.36
CA PRO A 56 -0.35 0.73 16.71
C PRO A 56 0.44 2.04 16.79
N LEU A 57 1.29 2.33 15.79
CA LEU A 57 1.99 3.62 15.70
C LEU A 57 1.07 4.70 15.14
N ILE A 58 0.27 4.38 14.13
CA ILE A 58 -0.71 5.29 13.52
C ILE A 58 -1.81 5.65 14.54
N ASP A 59 -2.20 4.72 15.40
CA ASP A 59 -3.17 4.97 16.48
C ASP A 59 -2.63 5.97 17.53
N ARG A 60 -1.30 5.99 17.74
CA ARG A 60 -0.63 6.97 18.62
C ARG A 60 -0.35 8.31 17.94
N HIS A 61 -0.43 8.35 16.61
CA HIS A 61 -0.06 9.49 15.77
C HIS A 61 -1.17 9.77 14.74
N PRO A 62 -2.29 10.39 15.16
CA PRO A 62 -3.48 10.58 14.33
C PRO A 62 -3.22 11.40 13.06
N GLU A 63 -2.15 12.20 13.01
CA GLU A 63 -1.69 12.91 11.82
C GLU A 63 -1.40 12.00 10.61
N TYR A 64 -1.14 10.70 10.84
CA TYR A 64 -0.92 9.72 9.76
C TYR A 64 -2.19 8.95 9.36
N GLN A 65 -3.33 9.14 10.04
CA GLN A 65 -4.57 8.41 9.75
C GLN A 65 -5.10 8.71 8.34
N GLU A 66 -5.00 9.95 7.88
CA GLU A 66 -5.41 10.33 6.52
C GLU A 66 -4.53 9.64 5.47
N LEU A 67 -3.21 9.63 5.68
CA LEU A 67 -2.28 8.95 4.79
C LEU A 67 -2.54 7.44 4.75
N ALA A 68 -2.70 6.81 5.91
CA ALA A 68 -3.01 5.39 6.03
C ALA A 68 -4.32 5.05 5.28
N SER A 69 -5.35 5.88 5.44
CA SER A 69 -6.63 5.72 4.74
C SER A 69 -6.48 5.81 3.23
N LYS A 70 -5.69 6.77 2.72
CA LYS A 70 -5.41 6.89 1.28
C LYS A 70 -4.69 5.66 0.72
N LEU A 71 -3.73 5.10 1.46
CA LEU A 71 -3.01 3.90 1.05
C LEU A 71 -3.90 2.66 1.01
N VAL A 72 -4.77 2.50 2.01
CA VAL A 72 -5.78 1.42 2.03
C VAL A 72 -6.73 1.56 0.84
N GLY A 73 -7.22 2.78 0.57
CA GLY A 73 -8.08 3.05 -0.59
C GLY A 73 -7.40 2.67 -1.92
N LEU A 74 -6.13 3.05 -2.09
CA LEU A 74 -5.34 2.70 -3.26
C LEU A 74 -5.19 1.17 -3.43
N TYR A 75 -4.92 0.46 -2.34
CA TYR A 75 -4.85 -1.00 -2.34
C TYR A 75 -6.19 -1.65 -2.75
N THR A 76 -7.30 -1.18 -2.17
CA THR A 76 -8.65 -1.68 -2.48
C THR A 76 -9.02 -1.40 -3.93
N GLU A 77 -8.64 -0.25 -4.47
CA GLU A 77 -8.88 0.08 -5.88
C GLU A 77 -8.12 -0.88 -6.81
N ILE A 78 -6.84 -1.12 -6.54
CA ILE A 78 -5.98 -1.98 -7.37
C ILE A 78 -6.53 -3.42 -7.40
N THR A 79 -6.71 -4.02 -6.22
CA THR A 79 -7.21 -5.39 -6.08
C THR A 79 -8.65 -5.54 -6.60
N GLY A 80 -9.49 -4.53 -6.38
CA GLY A 80 -10.86 -4.52 -6.89
C GLY A 80 -10.95 -4.44 -8.40
N LYS A 81 -10.01 -3.75 -9.07
CA LYS A 81 -9.92 -3.72 -10.53
C LYS A 81 -9.38 -5.01 -11.09
N ASP A 82 -8.34 -5.57 -10.47
CA ASP A 82 -7.76 -6.85 -10.86
C ASP A 82 -8.80 -7.98 -10.88
N LEU A 83 -9.59 -8.11 -9.80
CA LEU A 83 -10.71 -9.05 -9.72
C LEU A 83 -11.78 -8.86 -10.80
N GLN A 84 -11.96 -7.65 -11.32
CA GLN A 84 -12.88 -7.40 -12.44
C GLN A 84 -12.31 -7.85 -13.78
N LEU A 85 -10.99 -7.81 -13.95
CA LEU A 85 -10.30 -8.28 -15.15
C LEU A 85 -10.30 -9.81 -15.21
N GLU A 86 -10.05 -10.48 -14.08
CA GLU A 86 -10.13 -11.93 -13.99
C GLU A 86 -11.53 -12.46 -14.36
N LYS A 87 -12.60 -11.77 -13.94
CA LYS A 87 -13.99 -12.14 -14.25
C LYS A 87 -14.39 -11.91 -15.72
N LYS A 88 -13.62 -11.12 -16.46
CA LYS A 88 -13.88 -10.79 -17.88
C LYS A 88 -13.14 -11.73 -18.84
N THR A 89 -12.20 -12.53 -18.34
CA THR A 89 -11.40 -13.49 -19.11
C THR A 89 -12.03 -14.88 -19.01
#